data_AF-A0A925XG51-F1
#
_entry.id   AF-A0A925XG51-F1
#
_cell.length_a   1.000
_cell.length_b   1.000
_cell.length_c   1.000
_cell.angle_alpha   90.00
_cell.angle_beta   90.00
_cell.angle_gamma   90.00
#
_symmetry.space_group_name_H-M   'P 1'
#
loop_
_entity.id
_entity.type
_entity.pdbx_description
1 polymer ?
#
loop_
_entity_poly.entity_id
_entity_poly.type
_entity_poly.pdbx_seq_one_letter_code
_entity_poly.pdbx_strand_id
1 'polypeptide(L)'
;MADPKARRALIEKACAGNPGLLSAVEALLKSHDASSSFLNVPVAEQLRSDPASDSDAADSSQPSEAFDKTRLFQSAIPSDDDSDEESQPDLSFLQPSSKPGSIGLLGHYEILQVLGQGGFGIVLKAFDEKLHRLVAVKVMNPQMAASSPPRKRFLREARAAAAIRHENVVQVYSVEEQPLPYLVMEYIDGQTLQQKQKDHGPLEVSELLHIGRQVASGLAAAQAMGLIHRDIKPGNILIEQGAEQKVKITDFGLARAADDASLTRSGTISGTPM
;
A
#
# COMPACT_ATOMS: atom_id res chain seq x y z
N MET A 1 -19.39 14.35 -13.11
CA MET A 1 -19.85 13.00 -13.52
C MET A 1 -19.93 12.96 -15.04
N ALA A 2 -19.35 11.95 -15.68
CA ALA A 2 -19.46 11.77 -17.14
C ALA A 2 -20.91 11.42 -17.54
N ASP A 3 -21.37 11.91 -18.69
CA ASP A 3 -22.69 11.59 -19.26
C ASP A 3 -22.84 10.07 -19.49
N PRO A 4 -23.89 9.41 -18.94
CA PRO A 4 -24.14 7.99 -19.12
C PRO A 4 -24.23 7.55 -20.59
N LYS A 5 -24.75 8.41 -21.48
CA LYS A 5 -24.79 8.11 -22.92
C LYS A 5 -23.39 8.16 -23.55
N ALA A 6 -22.60 9.16 -23.21
CA ALA A 6 -21.20 9.26 -23.64
C ALA A 6 -20.37 8.06 -23.15
N ARG A 7 -20.57 7.61 -21.90
CA ARG A 7 -19.92 6.41 -21.34
C ARG A 7 -20.29 5.15 -22.13
N ARG A 8 -21.58 4.95 -22.44
CA ARG A 8 -22.05 3.78 -23.19
C ARG A 8 -21.49 3.76 -24.62
N ALA A 9 -21.51 4.88 -25.33
CA ALA A 9 -20.94 5.01 -26.67
C ALA A 9 -19.42 4.71 -26.68
N LEU A 10 -18.71 5.12 -25.64
CA LEU A 10 -17.27 4.85 -25.49
C LEU A 10 -17.01 3.36 -25.27
N ILE A 11 -17.81 2.69 -24.44
CA ILE A 11 -17.71 1.24 -24.19
C ILE A 11 -18.03 0.44 -25.45
N GLU A 12 -19.10 0.77 -26.16
CA GLU A 12 -19.49 0.10 -27.42
C GLU A 12 -18.39 0.22 -28.47
N LYS A 13 -17.78 1.42 -28.60
CA LYS A 13 -16.63 1.66 -29.47
C LYS A 13 -15.40 0.85 -29.02
N ALA A 14 -15.09 0.84 -27.73
CA ALA A 14 -13.93 0.14 -27.18
C ALA A 14 -14.04 -1.39 -27.29
N CYS A 15 -15.26 -1.93 -27.21
CA CYS A 15 -15.51 -3.35 -27.38
C CYS A 15 -15.46 -3.80 -28.85
N ALA A 16 -15.34 -2.87 -29.81
CA ALA A 16 -15.25 -3.14 -31.24
C ALA A 16 -16.30 -4.13 -31.76
N GLY A 17 -17.52 -4.07 -31.21
CA GLY A 17 -18.63 -4.97 -31.57
C GLY A 17 -18.55 -6.39 -30.99
N ASN A 18 -17.62 -6.70 -30.07
CA ASN A 18 -17.56 -7.98 -29.38
C ASN A 18 -18.62 -8.05 -28.25
N PRO A 19 -19.69 -8.86 -28.40
CA PRO A 19 -20.80 -8.87 -27.44
C PRO A 19 -20.41 -9.52 -26.10
N GLY A 20 -19.47 -10.48 -26.10
CA GLY A 20 -18.98 -11.11 -24.89
C GLY A 20 -18.16 -10.15 -24.04
N LEU A 21 -17.29 -9.37 -24.69
CA LEU A 21 -16.50 -8.32 -24.02
C LEU A 21 -17.39 -7.20 -23.49
N LEU A 22 -18.38 -6.77 -24.27
CA LEU A 22 -19.36 -5.77 -23.85
C LEU A 22 -20.12 -6.21 -22.60
N SER A 23 -20.63 -7.44 -22.59
CA SER A 23 -21.34 -8.01 -21.43
C SER A 23 -20.44 -8.11 -20.20
N ALA A 24 -19.18 -8.52 -20.36
CA ALA A 24 -18.21 -8.57 -19.28
C ALA A 24 -17.90 -7.18 -18.70
N VAL A 25 -17.72 -6.17 -19.55
CA VAL A 25 -17.50 -4.79 -19.12
C VAL A 25 -18.72 -4.23 -18.40
N GLU A 26 -19.94 -4.43 -18.93
CA GLU A 26 -21.17 -3.99 -18.26
C GLU A 26 -21.35 -4.67 -16.90
N ALA A 27 -21.06 -5.96 -16.78
CA ALA A 27 -21.10 -6.68 -15.51
C ALA A 27 -20.08 -6.12 -14.50
N LEU A 28 -18.86 -5.83 -14.93
CA LEU A 28 -17.83 -5.20 -14.09
C LEU A 28 -18.26 -3.82 -13.61
N LEU A 29 -18.81 -2.97 -14.49
CA LEU A 29 -19.27 -1.64 -14.13
C LEU A 29 -20.44 -1.70 -13.14
N LYS A 30 -21.39 -2.61 -13.34
CA LYS A 30 -22.48 -2.85 -12.40
C LYS A 30 -21.97 -3.32 -11.04
N SER A 31 -20.95 -4.18 -11.03
CA SER A 31 -20.30 -4.63 -9.79
C SER A 31 -19.53 -3.52 -9.08
N HIS A 32 -18.90 -2.60 -9.84
CA HIS A 32 -18.20 -1.43 -9.30
C HIS A 32 -19.17 -0.43 -8.67
N ASP A 33 -20.27 -0.12 -9.36
CA ASP A 33 -21.32 0.75 -8.85
C ASP A 33 -21.94 0.15 -7.57
N ALA A 34 -22.09 -1.19 -7.49
CA ALA A 34 -22.51 -1.88 -6.27
C ALA A 34 -21.43 -1.89 -5.16
N SER A 35 -20.14 -1.98 -5.49
CA SER A 35 -19.05 -1.98 -4.50
C SER A 35 -18.71 -0.59 -3.97
N SER A 36 -19.06 0.49 -4.68
CA SER A 36 -19.10 1.82 -4.04
C SER A 36 -20.14 1.89 -2.91
N SER A 37 -21.19 1.06 -2.95
CA SER A 37 -22.10 0.87 -1.81
C SER A 37 -21.44 0.10 -0.66
N PHE A 38 -20.47 -0.78 -0.94
CA PHE A 38 -19.70 -1.52 0.07
C PHE A 38 -18.73 -0.61 0.85
N LEU A 39 -18.19 0.44 0.24
CA LEU A 39 -17.34 1.42 0.93
C LEU A 39 -18.12 2.48 1.72
N ASN A 40 -19.38 2.70 1.35
CA ASN A 40 -20.24 3.71 1.99
C ASN A 40 -20.98 3.20 3.24
N VAL A 41 -20.91 1.90 3.50
CA VAL A 41 -21.55 1.27 4.66
C VAL A 41 -20.42 0.72 5.55
N PRO A 42 -20.26 1.22 6.79
CA PRO A 42 -19.29 0.68 7.73
C PRO A 42 -19.42 -0.85 7.85
N VAL A 43 -18.31 -1.58 7.92
CA VAL A 43 -18.31 -3.06 8.01
C VAL A 43 -19.21 -3.58 9.14
N ALA A 44 -19.37 -2.80 10.21
CA ALA A 44 -20.29 -3.11 11.30
C ALA A 44 -21.78 -3.16 10.89
N GLU A 45 -22.21 -2.38 9.91
CA GLU A 45 -23.57 -2.41 9.36
C GLU A 45 -23.76 -3.52 8.32
N GLN A 46 -22.69 -3.94 7.64
CA GLN A 46 -22.72 -5.07 6.71
C GLN A 46 -22.88 -6.42 7.41
N LEU A 47 -22.45 -6.52 8.67
CA LEU A 47 -22.66 -7.70 9.53
C LEU A 47 -24.02 -7.68 10.24
N ARG A 48 -24.73 -6.54 10.23
CA ARG A 48 -26.09 -6.40 10.80
C ARG A 48 -27.20 -6.72 9.80
N SER A 49 -26.87 -6.98 8.53
CA SER A 49 -27.85 -7.28 7.48
C SER A 49 -28.17 -8.77 7.32
N ASP A 50 -27.66 -9.63 8.20
CA ASP A 50 -28.33 -10.91 8.49
C ASP A 50 -29.60 -10.61 9.32
N PRO A 51 -30.81 -10.99 8.87
CA PRO A 51 -32.04 -10.54 9.50
C PRO A 51 -32.32 -11.35 10.76
N ALA A 52 -31.80 -10.89 11.90
CA ALA A 52 -32.38 -11.15 13.21
C ALA A 52 -32.07 -10.02 14.19
N SER A 53 -33.14 -9.50 14.81
CA SER A 53 -33.22 -8.63 16.00
C SER A 53 -32.83 -7.14 15.87
N ASP A 54 -33.87 -6.35 15.59
CA ASP A 54 -34.45 -5.26 16.40
C ASP A 54 -33.61 -4.15 17.09
N SER A 55 -34.06 -2.94 16.73
CA SER A 55 -34.43 -1.78 17.56
C SER A 55 -33.41 -0.74 18.04
N ASP A 56 -33.83 0.51 17.79
CA ASP A 56 -33.63 1.77 18.54
C ASP A 56 -32.56 2.81 18.09
N ALA A 57 -33.08 3.78 17.31
CA ALA A 57 -33.25 5.21 17.62
C ALA A 57 -32.06 6.20 17.78
N ALA A 58 -32.17 7.29 16.96
CA ALA A 58 -31.89 8.72 17.24
C ALA A 58 -30.43 9.18 17.47
N ASP A 59 -29.97 10.40 17.15
CA ASP A 59 -30.41 11.60 16.40
C ASP A 59 -29.25 12.63 16.48
N SER A 60 -29.15 13.54 15.50
CA SER A 60 -28.57 14.91 15.54
C SER A 60 -27.03 15.10 15.69
N SER A 61 -26.34 16.12 15.19
CA SER A 61 -26.49 17.11 14.10
C SER A 61 -25.24 18.04 14.12
N GLN A 62 -24.55 18.22 12.97
CA GLN A 62 -23.95 19.46 12.38
C GLN A 62 -23.10 20.49 13.20
N PRO A 63 -22.43 21.52 12.60
CA PRO A 63 -21.94 21.75 11.23
C PRO A 63 -20.49 22.36 11.15
N SER A 64 -20.19 22.78 9.92
CA SER A 64 -19.05 23.34 9.17
C SER A 64 -18.48 24.74 9.49
N GLU A 65 -17.46 25.09 8.67
CA GLU A 65 -16.97 26.42 8.21
C GLU A 65 -15.63 26.90 8.82
N ALA A 66 -14.69 27.57 8.13
CA ALA A 66 -14.42 27.89 6.72
C ALA A 66 -13.00 28.51 6.63
N PHE A 67 -12.42 28.47 5.42
CA PHE A 67 -11.13 29.03 4.98
C PHE A 67 -10.98 30.55 5.12
N ASP A 68 -9.74 31.06 5.30
CA ASP A 68 -9.14 32.00 4.33
C ASP A 68 -7.60 32.13 4.41
N LYS A 69 -7.01 32.51 3.27
CA LYS A 69 -5.60 32.48 2.82
C LYS A 69 -4.84 33.79 3.10
N THR A 70 -3.50 33.74 3.13
CA THR A 70 -2.51 34.63 2.43
C THR A 70 -1.06 34.20 2.82
N ARG A 71 -0.28 33.45 2.02
CA ARG A 71 0.66 33.80 0.91
C ARG A 71 2.09 34.23 1.35
N LEU A 72 3.13 33.42 1.02
CA LEU A 72 4.29 33.73 0.13
C LEU A 72 5.60 32.95 0.44
N PHE A 73 6.00 32.10 -0.54
CA PHE A 73 7.34 31.63 -0.96
C PHE A 73 8.36 30.97 0.00
N GLN A 74 8.54 29.65 -0.13
CA GLN A 74 9.84 29.03 -0.49
C GLN A 74 9.67 27.55 -0.87
N SER A 75 10.45 27.11 -1.86
CA SER A 75 10.46 25.75 -2.43
C SER A 75 10.84 24.69 -1.40
N ALA A 76 9.85 23.97 -0.89
CA ALA A 76 9.98 22.73 -0.13
C ALA A 76 8.73 21.88 -0.38
N ILE A 77 8.91 20.56 -0.38
CA ILE A 77 7.90 19.53 -0.58
C ILE A 77 6.78 19.73 0.47
N PRO A 78 5.47 19.85 0.12
CA PRO A 78 4.42 19.81 1.13
C PRO A 78 3.77 18.42 1.20
N SER A 79 3.67 17.95 2.44
CA SER A 79 2.78 16.92 2.98
C SER A 79 1.41 17.54 3.29
N ASP A 80 0.31 16.79 3.11
CA ASP A 80 -0.98 17.17 3.68
C ASP A 80 -1.01 16.79 5.17
N ASP A 81 -1.60 17.71 5.93
CA ASP A 81 -1.65 17.92 7.37
C ASP A 81 -2.14 16.72 8.20
N ASP A 82 -1.21 16.05 8.88
CA ASP A 82 -1.35 15.61 10.27
C ASP A 82 0.01 15.93 10.93
N SER A 83 -0.05 16.55 12.11
CA SER A 83 1.06 17.16 12.83
C SER A 83 2.00 16.12 13.49
N ASP A 84 2.60 15.26 12.69
CA ASP A 84 3.77 14.48 13.08
C ASP A 84 5.01 15.26 12.68
N GLU A 85 5.74 15.80 13.65
CA GLU A 85 7.12 16.25 13.44
C GLU A 85 7.86 15.17 12.64
N GLU A 86 8.40 15.50 11.45
CA GLU A 86 9.23 14.59 10.62
C GLU A 86 10.46 14.19 11.43
N SER A 87 10.27 13.19 12.28
CA SER A 87 11.25 12.65 13.18
C SER A 87 12.20 11.84 12.34
N GLN A 88 13.48 12.24 12.33
CA GLN A 88 14.53 11.54 11.61
C GLN A 88 14.43 10.03 11.88
N PRO A 89 14.54 9.19 10.85
CA PRO A 89 14.41 7.75 11.01
C PRO A 89 15.43 7.26 12.04
N ASP A 90 14.95 6.56 13.07
CA ASP A 90 15.83 5.91 14.04
C ASP A 90 16.54 4.74 13.36
N LEU A 91 17.85 4.92 13.12
CA LEU A 91 18.72 3.93 12.49
C LEU A 91 19.74 3.34 13.49
N SER A 92 19.50 3.50 14.80
CA SER A 92 20.41 3.02 15.86
C SER A 92 20.63 1.50 15.86
N PHE A 93 19.77 0.74 15.18
CA PHE A 93 19.89 -0.70 15.01
C PHE A 93 20.96 -1.12 13.97
N LEU A 94 21.51 -0.17 13.19
CA LEU A 94 22.56 -0.45 12.22
C LEU A 94 23.93 -0.56 12.89
N GLN A 95 24.73 -1.51 12.44
CA GLN A 95 26.14 -1.61 12.82
C GLN A 95 26.97 -0.59 12.01
N PRO A 96 28.11 -0.09 12.54
CA PRO A 96 29.00 0.77 11.77
C PRO A 96 29.54 0.06 10.52
N SER A 97 29.61 0.79 9.41
CA SER A 97 30.30 0.32 8.20
C SER A 97 31.66 0.98 8.03
N SER A 98 32.58 0.26 7.40
CA SER A 98 33.88 0.79 6.99
C SER A 98 33.87 1.37 5.57
N LYS A 99 32.76 1.22 4.82
CA LYS A 99 32.68 1.68 3.43
C LYS A 99 32.26 3.14 3.33
N PRO A 100 32.98 3.96 2.53
CA PRO A 100 32.56 5.33 2.24
C PRO A 100 31.15 5.38 1.63
N GLY A 101 30.32 6.30 2.11
CA GLY A 101 28.95 6.49 1.60
C GLY A 101 27.91 5.48 2.11
N SER A 102 28.31 4.52 2.96
CA SER A 102 27.37 3.68 3.68
C SER A 102 26.81 4.38 4.91
N ILE A 103 25.52 4.21 5.16
CA ILE A 103 24.84 4.64 6.39
C ILE A 103 25.15 3.66 7.53
N GLY A 104 25.36 2.37 7.21
CA GLY A 104 25.62 1.31 8.19
C GLY A 104 25.34 -0.08 7.62
N LEU A 105 25.47 -1.09 8.47
CA LEU A 105 25.27 -2.49 8.14
C LEU A 105 24.07 -3.08 8.89
N LEU A 106 23.25 -3.84 8.16
CA LEU A 106 22.24 -4.71 8.75
C LEU A 106 22.53 -6.15 8.32
N GLY A 107 23.16 -6.94 9.20
CA GLY A 107 23.69 -8.24 8.80
C GLY A 107 24.80 -8.09 7.74
N HIS A 108 24.54 -8.56 6.52
CA HIS A 108 25.46 -8.43 5.37
C HIS A 108 24.92 -7.49 4.28
N TYR A 109 23.92 -6.68 4.64
CA TYR A 109 23.32 -5.67 3.77
C TYR A 109 23.93 -4.32 4.09
N GLU A 110 24.65 -3.76 3.13
CA GLU A 110 25.24 -2.43 3.22
C GLU A 110 24.16 -1.38 2.93
N ILE A 111 23.77 -0.59 3.94
CA ILE A 111 22.69 0.38 3.80
C ILE A 111 23.22 1.64 3.10
N LEU A 112 22.60 2.00 1.99
CA LEU A 112 23.02 3.10 1.13
C LEU A 112 22.15 4.34 1.28
N GLN A 113 20.84 4.15 1.46
CA GLN A 113 19.87 5.25 1.46
C GLN A 113 18.58 4.85 2.17
N VAL A 114 17.91 5.81 2.82
CA VAL A 114 16.50 5.67 3.23
C VAL A 114 15.60 5.98 2.03
N LEU A 115 14.74 5.03 1.67
CA LEU A 115 13.78 5.17 0.56
C LEU A 115 12.43 5.72 1.02
N GLY A 116 12.04 5.44 2.26
CA GLY A 116 10.80 5.95 2.84
C GLY A 116 10.61 5.50 4.28
N GLN A 117 9.73 6.20 4.99
CA GLN A 117 9.37 5.94 6.38
C GLN A 117 7.85 6.02 6.50
N GLY A 118 7.27 5.15 7.32
CA GLY A 118 5.85 5.19 7.67
C GLY A 118 5.60 4.57 9.03
N GLY A 119 4.35 4.57 9.49
CA GLY A 119 4.01 4.12 10.85
C GLY A 119 4.48 2.70 11.19
N PHE A 120 4.57 1.83 10.20
CA PHE A 120 4.98 0.43 10.40
C PHE A 120 6.50 0.21 10.43
N GLY A 121 7.28 1.14 9.85
CA GLY A 121 8.72 0.94 9.71
C GLY A 121 9.37 1.81 8.64
N ILE A 122 10.61 1.45 8.30
CA ILE A 122 11.47 2.19 7.37
C ILE A 122 11.85 1.27 6.22
N VAL A 123 11.87 1.80 5.01
CA VAL A 123 12.36 1.09 3.81
C VAL A 123 13.71 1.69 3.42
N LEU A 124 14.70 0.81 3.28
CA LEU A 124 16.09 1.15 3.01
C LEU A 124 16.53 0.57 1.66
N LYS A 125 17.36 1.31 0.92
CA LYS A 125 18.14 0.76 -0.19
C LYS A 125 19.41 0.19 0.37
N ALA A 126 19.71 -1.06 0.03
CA ALA A 126 20.93 -1.72 0.48
C ALA A 126 21.62 -2.49 -0.65
N PHE A 127 22.90 -2.75 -0.48
CA PHE A 127 23.66 -3.67 -1.31
C PHE A 127 23.87 -4.98 -0.53
N ASP A 128 23.37 -6.08 -1.11
CA ASP A 128 23.61 -7.44 -0.61
C ASP A 128 25.04 -7.85 -0.98
N GLU A 129 25.92 -7.92 0.03
CA GLU A 129 27.32 -8.26 -0.19
C GLU A 129 27.55 -9.71 -0.61
N LYS A 130 26.63 -10.62 -0.30
CA LYS A 130 26.78 -12.04 -0.63
C LYS A 130 26.38 -12.34 -2.06
N LEU A 131 25.30 -11.70 -2.52
CA LEU A 131 24.75 -11.90 -3.86
C LEU A 131 25.11 -10.79 -4.85
N HIS A 132 25.85 -9.78 -4.40
CA HIS A 132 26.33 -8.64 -5.19
C HIS A 132 25.22 -7.92 -5.98
N ARG A 133 24.13 -7.56 -5.30
CA ARG A 133 22.97 -6.90 -5.92
C ARG A 133 22.35 -5.85 -5.00
N LEU A 134 21.64 -4.89 -5.60
CA LEU A 134 20.80 -3.97 -4.85
C LEU A 134 19.52 -4.67 -4.38
N VAL A 135 19.11 -4.35 -3.15
CA VAL A 135 17.88 -4.84 -2.51
C VAL A 135 17.19 -3.70 -1.77
N ALA A 136 15.88 -3.82 -1.61
CA ALA A 136 15.13 -3.00 -0.67
C ALA A 136 14.98 -3.77 0.65
N VAL A 137 15.16 -3.10 1.78
CA VAL A 137 15.05 -3.70 3.12
C VAL A 137 14.01 -2.93 3.91
N LYS A 138 12.88 -3.58 4.23
CA LYS A 138 11.83 -3.01 5.07
C LYS A 138 12.01 -3.49 6.50
N VAL A 139 12.39 -2.57 7.39
CA VAL A 139 12.63 -2.84 8.82
C VAL A 139 11.43 -2.38 9.63
N MET A 140 10.92 -3.25 10.50
CA MET A 140 9.83 -2.90 11.42
C MET A 140 10.28 -1.83 12.42
N ASN A 141 9.38 -0.89 12.74
CA ASN A 141 9.65 0.13 13.76
C ASN A 141 10.01 -0.54 15.13
N PRO A 142 11.12 -0.13 15.79
CA PRO A 142 11.55 -0.69 17.08
C PRO A 142 10.45 -0.73 18.15
N GLN A 143 9.63 0.32 18.26
CA GLN A 143 8.54 0.40 19.23
C GLN A 143 7.48 -0.69 19.01
N MET A 144 7.20 -1.02 17.75
CA MET A 144 6.27 -2.09 17.39
C MET A 144 6.91 -3.47 17.59
N ALA A 145 8.19 -3.60 17.26
CA ALA A 145 8.95 -4.84 17.39
C ALA A 145 9.09 -5.31 18.85
N ALA A 146 9.06 -4.40 19.82
CA ALA A 146 9.07 -4.70 21.24
C ALA A 146 7.83 -5.48 21.70
N SER A 147 6.72 -5.39 20.96
CA SER A 147 5.46 -6.09 21.27
C SER A 147 5.32 -7.39 20.45
N SER A 148 4.91 -8.48 21.11
CA SER A 148 4.85 -9.81 20.46
C SER A 148 3.77 -9.96 19.37
N PRO A 149 2.57 -9.35 19.46
CA PRO A 149 1.53 -9.56 18.44
C PRO A 149 1.86 -8.93 17.07
N PRO A 150 2.28 -7.65 16.94
CA PRO A 150 2.66 -7.03 15.67
C PRO A 150 3.85 -7.74 15.02
N ARG A 151 4.88 -8.08 15.81
CA ARG A 151 6.04 -8.84 15.32
C ARG A 151 5.66 -10.19 14.71
N LYS A 152 4.84 -10.99 15.39
CA LYS A 152 4.40 -12.31 14.87
C LYS A 152 3.62 -12.16 13.56
N ARG A 153 2.80 -11.11 13.45
CA ARG A 153 1.98 -10.85 12.25
C ARG A 153 2.83 -10.41 11.07
N PHE A 154 3.76 -9.49 11.29
CA PHE A 154 4.75 -9.10 10.28
C PHE A 154 5.45 -10.31 9.68
N LEU A 155 6.01 -11.18 10.52
CA LEU A 155 6.72 -12.36 10.06
C LEU A 155 5.81 -13.33 9.31
N ARG A 156 4.55 -13.49 9.76
CA ARG A 156 3.56 -14.32 9.07
C ARG A 156 3.23 -13.76 7.68
N GLU A 157 2.98 -12.47 7.57
CA GLU A 157 2.60 -11.81 6.32
C GLU A 157 3.78 -11.72 5.35
N ALA A 158 4.97 -11.40 5.84
CA ALA A 158 6.22 -11.44 5.09
C ALA A 158 6.47 -12.83 4.48
N ARG A 159 6.27 -13.90 5.26
CA ARG A 159 6.41 -15.29 4.77
C ARG A 159 5.35 -15.65 3.73
N ALA A 160 4.12 -15.17 3.91
CA ALA A 160 3.05 -15.37 2.91
C ALA A 160 3.35 -14.64 1.60
N ALA A 161 3.83 -13.38 1.68
CA ALA A 161 4.24 -12.61 0.51
C ALA A 161 5.42 -13.27 -0.22
N ALA A 162 6.35 -13.89 0.51
CA ALA A 162 7.49 -14.60 -0.09
C ALA A 162 7.12 -15.83 -0.93
N ALA A 163 5.93 -16.39 -0.74
CA ALA A 163 5.43 -17.49 -1.57
C ALA A 163 4.97 -17.03 -2.96
N ILE A 164 4.73 -15.74 -3.16
CA ILE A 164 4.25 -15.20 -4.43
C ILE A 164 5.43 -15.02 -5.37
N ARG A 165 5.30 -15.60 -6.57
CA ARG A 165 6.24 -15.41 -7.69
C ARG A 165 5.46 -14.94 -8.90
N HIS A 166 5.53 -13.64 -9.18
CA HIS A 166 4.81 -13.03 -10.29
C HIS A 166 5.53 -11.75 -10.72
N GLU A 167 5.56 -11.45 -12.03
CA GLU A 167 6.30 -10.30 -12.55
C GLU A 167 5.81 -8.96 -11.99
N ASN A 168 4.50 -8.84 -11.74
CA ASN A 168 3.84 -7.65 -11.17
C ASN A 168 3.76 -7.63 -9.63
N VAL A 169 4.51 -8.47 -8.93
CA VAL A 169 4.62 -8.46 -7.47
C VAL A 169 6.10 -8.34 -7.10
N VAL A 170 6.43 -7.46 -6.16
CA VAL A 170 7.79 -7.32 -5.63
C VAL A 170 8.20 -8.65 -5.00
N GLN A 171 9.30 -9.22 -5.48
CA GLN A 171 9.79 -10.49 -4.95
C GLN A 171 10.43 -10.29 -3.58
N VAL A 172 9.98 -11.06 -2.59
CA VAL A 172 10.68 -11.18 -1.31
C VAL A 172 11.80 -12.22 -1.43
N TYR A 173 12.99 -11.88 -0.95
CA TYR A 173 14.16 -12.74 -0.95
C TYR A 173 14.44 -13.38 0.42
N SER A 174 14.29 -12.63 1.51
CA SER A 174 14.49 -13.15 2.87
C SER A 174 13.60 -12.44 3.89
N VAL A 175 13.35 -13.11 5.01
CA VAL A 175 12.67 -12.58 6.19
C VAL A 175 13.55 -12.88 7.39
N GLU A 176 13.96 -11.85 8.11
CA GLU A 176 14.90 -11.94 9.22
C GLU A 176 14.27 -11.37 10.49
N GLU A 177 14.70 -11.84 11.66
CA GLU A 177 14.09 -11.48 12.94
C GLU A 177 14.94 -10.57 13.84
N GLN A 178 16.24 -10.45 13.56
CA GLN A 178 17.20 -9.76 14.41
C GLN A 178 18.12 -8.84 13.60
N PRO A 179 18.57 -7.70 14.18
CA PRO A 179 18.27 -7.18 15.53
C PRO A 179 16.81 -6.71 15.68
N LEU A 180 16.15 -6.40 14.57
CA LEU A 180 14.72 -6.15 14.46
C LEU A 180 14.15 -7.04 13.34
N PRO A 181 12.84 -7.31 13.32
CA PRO A 181 12.22 -7.95 12.17
C PRO A 181 12.40 -7.11 10.90
N TYR A 182 12.93 -7.71 9.84
CA TYR A 182 13.02 -7.06 8.54
C TYR A 182 12.78 -8.01 7.37
N LEU A 183 12.36 -7.42 6.26
CA LEU A 183 12.08 -8.06 4.99
C LEU A 183 13.08 -7.58 3.95
N VAL A 184 13.73 -8.51 3.26
CA VAL A 184 14.62 -8.20 2.13
C VAL A 184 13.87 -8.54 0.85
N MET A 185 13.77 -7.56 -0.05
CA MET A 185 12.97 -7.67 -1.25
C MET A 185 13.66 -7.04 -2.47
N GLU A 186 13.12 -7.32 -3.64
CA GLU A 186 13.55 -6.74 -4.91
C GLU A 186 13.59 -5.21 -4.82
N TYR A 187 14.74 -4.63 -5.17
CA TYR A 187 14.84 -3.19 -5.34
C TYR A 187 14.33 -2.81 -6.72
N ILE A 188 13.34 -1.93 -6.78
CA ILE A 188 12.81 -1.41 -8.04
C ILE A 188 13.45 -0.06 -8.31
N ASP A 189 14.22 0.00 -9.39
CA ASP A 189 14.80 1.26 -9.86
C ASP A 189 13.73 2.05 -10.60
N GLY A 190 13.12 3.01 -9.89
CA GLY A 190 12.05 3.83 -10.42
C GLY A 190 11.32 4.60 -9.34
N GLN A 191 10.03 4.80 -9.53
CA GLN A 191 9.22 5.64 -8.66
C GLN A 191 7.86 5.00 -8.36
N THR A 192 7.22 5.46 -7.29
CA THR A 192 5.84 5.07 -7.00
C THR A 192 4.88 5.74 -7.98
N LEU A 193 3.70 5.16 -8.17
CA LEU A 193 2.64 5.78 -8.96
C LEU A 193 2.14 7.08 -8.31
N GLN A 194 2.28 7.21 -6.99
CA GLN A 194 2.00 8.45 -6.26
C GLN A 194 2.99 9.57 -6.65
N GLN A 195 4.29 9.27 -6.68
CA GLN A 195 5.34 10.21 -7.12
C GLN A 195 5.10 10.64 -8.56
N LYS A 196 4.82 9.67 -9.45
CA LYS A 196 4.54 9.97 -10.85
C LYS A 196 3.36 10.94 -11.02
N GLN A 197 2.28 10.72 -10.28
CA GLN A 197 1.12 11.62 -10.32
C GLN A 197 1.42 13.01 -9.76
N LYS A 198 2.27 13.09 -8.72
CA LYS A 198 2.71 14.37 -8.15
C LYS A 198 3.54 15.17 -9.15
N ASP A 199 4.45 14.50 -9.87
CA ASP A 199 5.41 15.17 -10.75
C ASP A 199 4.82 15.52 -12.13
N HIS A 200 3.88 14.71 -12.64
CA HIS A 200 3.35 14.85 -13.99
C HIS A 200 1.85 15.16 -14.06
N GLY A 201 1.15 15.14 -12.92
CA GLY A 201 -0.30 15.30 -12.87
C GLY A 201 -1.07 14.01 -13.20
N PRO A 202 -2.37 14.12 -13.55
CA PRO A 202 -3.21 12.98 -13.84
C PRO A 202 -2.68 12.13 -15.00
N LEU A 203 -2.88 10.81 -14.92
CA LEU A 203 -2.48 9.88 -15.98
C LEU A 203 -3.45 9.94 -17.17
N GLU A 204 -2.91 9.77 -18.37
CA GLU A 204 -3.71 9.49 -19.56
C GLU A 204 -4.43 8.14 -19.43
N VAL A 205 -5.63 8.04 -20.00
CA VAL A 205 -6.49 6.84 -19.86
C VAL A 205 -5.78 5.57 -20.34
N SER A 206 -5.03 5.65 -21.44
CA SER A 206 -4.28 4.51 -21.98
C SER A 206 -3.21 4.00 -21.00
N GLU A 207 -2.52 4.91 -20.33
CA GLU A 207 -1.51 4.58 -19.34
C GLU A 207 -2.15 3.97 -18.08
N LEU A 208 -3.24 4.58 -17.60
CA LEU A 208 -3.99 4.07 -16.46
C LEU A 208 -4.46 2.63 -16.70
N LEU A 209 -4.97 2.32 -17.90
CA LEU A 209 -5.40 0.97 -18.26
C LEU A 209 -4.22 -0.02 -18.33
N HIS A 210 -3.06 0.41 -18.85
CA HIS A 210 -1.86 -0.42 -18.90
C HIS A 210 -1.34 -0.76 -17.49
N ILE A 211 -1.29 0.23 -16.60
CA ILE A 211 -0.92 0.05 -15.20
C ILE A 211 -1.95 -0.82 -14.48
N GLY A 212 -3.24 -0.50 -14.63
CA GLY A 212 -4.34 -1.22 -13.99
C GLY A 212 -4.38 -2.71 -14.36
N ARG A 213 -4.09 -3.06 -15.62
CA ARG A 213 -3.99 -4.46 -16.05
C ARG A 213 -2.88 -5.21 -15.32
N GLN A 214 -1.70 -4.61 -15.20
CA GLN A 214 -0.56 -5.22 -14.49
C GLN A 214 -0.83 -5.37 -12.99
N VAL A 215 -1.44 -4.34 -12.37
CA VAL A 215 -1.87 -4.41 -10.97
C VAL A 215 -2.90 -5.53 -10.76
N ALA A 216 -3.90 -5.63 -11.63
CA ALA A 216 -4.90 -6.70 -11.56
C ALA A 216 -4.26 -8.09 -11.70
N SER A 217 -3.27 -8.25 -12.59
CA SER A 217 -2.53 -9.51 -12.74
C SER A 217 -1.77 -9.89 -11.47
N GLY A 218 -1.06 -8.93 -10.86
CA GLY A 218 -0.36 -9.16 -9.59
C GLY A 218 -1.29 -9.50 -8.43
N LEU A 219 -2.44 -8.83 -8.34
CA LEU A 219 -3.47 -9.12 -7.33
C LEU A 219 -4.09 -10.50 -7.52
N ALA A 220 -4.37 -10.91 -8.76
CA ALA A 220 -4.88 -12.24 -9.07
C ALA A 220 -3.89 -13.34 -8.65
N ALA A 221 -2.59 -13.13 -8.87
CA ALA A 221 -1.55 -14.05 -8.43
C ALA A 221 -1.49 -14.17 -6.90
N ALA A 222 -1.63 -13.07 -6.17
CA ALA A 222 -1.71 -13.10 -4.71
C ALA A 222 -2.97 -13.82 -4.21
N GLN A 223 -4.12 -13.54 -4.83
CA GLN A 223 -5.40 -14.18 -4.50
C GLN A 223 -5.35 -15.69 -4.72
N ALA A 224 -4.71 -16.17 -5.78
CA ALA A 224 -4.52 -17.59 -6.03
C ALA A 224 -3.77 -18.31 -4.90
N MET A 225 -2.96 -17.57 -4.13
CA MET A 225 -2.23 -18.04 -2.95
C MET A 225 -2.98 -17.75 -1.63
N GLY A 226 -4.23 -17.28 -1.70
CA GLY A 226 -5.04 -16.91 -0.53
C GLY A 226 -4.60 -15.62 0.16
N LEU A 227 -3.74 -14.81 -0.47
CA LEU A 227 -3.27 -13.54 0.07
C LEU A 227 -4.06 -12.38 -0.50
N ILE A 228 -4.63 -11.56 0.39
CA ILE A 228 -5.35 -10.34 0.04
C ILE A 228 -4.48 -9.15 0.43
N HIS A 229 -4.24 -8.22 -0.50
CA HIS A 229 -3.36 -7.06 -0.26
C HIS A 229 -3.87 -6.10 0.81
N ARG A 230 -5.16 -5.73 0.73
CA ARG A 230 -5.92 -4.83 1.65
C ARG A 230 -5.51 -3.36 1.70
N ASP A 231 -4.29 -2.99 1.31
CA ASP A 231 -3.85 -1.59 1.25
C ASP A 231 -3.37 -1.18 -0.15
N ILE A 232 -4.20 -1.39 -1.17
CA ILE A 232 -3.85 -0.96 -2.54
C ILE A 232 -4.06 0.55 -2.66
N LYS A 233 -2.96 1.26 -2.92
CA LYS A 233 -2.91 2.71 -3.14
C LYS A 233 -1.72 3.07 -4.04
N PRO A 234 -1.70 4.28 -4.65
CA PRO A 234 -0.61 4.70 -5.54
C PRO A 234 0.80 4.60 -4.94
N GLY A 235 0.95 4.75 -3.62
CA GLY A 235 2.24 4.60 -2.93
C GLY A 235 2.79 3.16 -2.91
N ASN A 236 1.92 2.16 -3.06
CA ASN A 236 2.29 0.73 -3.04
C ASN A 236 2.39 0.13 -4.45
N ILE A 237 2.32 0.98 -5.49
CA ILE A 237 2.47 0.60 -6.90
C ILE A 237 3.77 1.23 -7.40
N LEU A 238 4.75 0.39 -7.72
CA LEU A 238 6.05 0.80 -8.22
C LEU A 238 6.09 0.69 -9.74
N ILE A 239 6.65 1.72 -10.37
CA ILE A 239 6.87 1.79 -11.81
C ILE A 239 8.38 1.75 -12.04
N GLU A 240 8.85 0.67 -12.66
CA GLU A 240 10.25 0.48 -13.00
C GLU A 240 10.64 1.40 -14.17
N GLN A 241 11.85 1.96 -14.11
CA GLN A 241 12.44 2.69 -15.24
C GLN A 241 12.98 1.71 -16.28
N GLY A 242 12.63 1.93 -17.54
CA GLY A 242 13.11 1.08 -18.64
C GLY A 242 12.40 1.33 -19.95
N ALA A 243 12.76 0.56 -20.97
CA ALA A 243 12.13 0.61 -22.29
C ALA A 243 10.66 0.15 -22.26
N GLU A 244 10.32 -0.76 -21.33
CA GLU A 244 8.96 -1.21 -21.07
C GLU A 244 8.52 -0.76 -19.68
N GLN A 245 7.29 -0.23 -19.59
CA GLN A 245 6.71 0.19 -18.32
C GLN A 245 6.23 -1.04 -17.53
N LYS A 246 7.11 -1.58 -16.69
CA LYS A 246 6.78 -2.65 -15.73
C LYS A 246 6.24 -2.07 -14.44
N VAL A 247 5.15 -2.68 -13.96
CA VAL A 247 4.47 -2.28 -12.73
C VAL A 247 4.57 -3.41 -11.72
N LYS A 248 4.93 -3.08 -10.48
CA LYS A 248 5.03 -4.03 -9.37
C LYS A 248 4.26 -3.55 -8.15
N ILE A 249 3.58 -4.48 -7.49
CA ILE A 249 2.87 -4.24 -6.23
C ILE A 249 3.79 -4.63 -5.07
N THR A 250 3.86 -3.78 -4.06
CA THR A 250 4.62 -4.02 -2.82
C THR A 250 3.70 -3.95 -1.59
N ASP A 251 4.19 -4.34 -0.42
CA ASP A 251 3.51 -4.16 0.88
C ASP A 251 2.23 -4.98 1.09
N PHE A 252 2.19 -6.19 0.51
CA PHE A 252 1.12 -7.15 0.77
C PHE A 252 0.95 -7.46 2.26
N GLY A 253 -0.27 -7.23 2.77
CA GLY A 253 -0.69 -7.69 4.09
C GLY A 253 -0.16 -6.87 5.26
N LEU A 254 0.96 -6.16 5.11
CA LEU A 254 1.65 -5.45 6.20
C LEU A 254 0.82 -4.37 6.90
N ALA A 255 -0.19 -3.82 6.22
CA ALA A 255 -1.12 -2.84 6.80
C ALA A 255 -1.95 -3.42 7.96
N ARG A 256 -2.35 -4.71 7.92
CA ARG A 256 -3.07 -5.33 9.05
C ARG A 256 -2.22 -5.45 10.31
N ALA A 257 -0.92 -5.66 10.14
CA ALA A 257 0.01 -5.66 11.27
C ALA A 257 0.16 -4.25 11.89
N ALA A 258 -0.04 -3.19 11.10
CA ALA A 258 -0.03 -1.79 11.55
C ALA A 258 -1.33 -1.38 12.24
N ASP A 259 -2.48 -1.57 11.57
CA ASP A 259 -3.80 -1.14 12.06
C ASP A 259 -4.14 -1.78 13.41
N ASP A 260 -3.92 -3.09 13.54
CA ASP A 260 -4.19 -3.77 14.80
C ASP A 260 -3.18 -3.39 15.89
N ALA A 261 -1.94 -3.01 15.53
CA ALA A 261 -0.97 -2.50 16.51
C ALA A 261 -1.40 -1.13 17.06
N SER A 262 -1.94 -0.25 16.21
CA SER A 262 -2.61 0.97 16.66
C SER A 262 -3.83 0.67 17.52
N LEU A 263 -4.72 -0.27 17.13
CA LEU A 263 -5.87 -0.67 17.96
C LEU A 263 -5.44 -1.18 19.34
N THR A 264 -4.38 -2.01 19.42
CA THR A 264 -3.86 -2.49 20.71
C THR A 264 -3.25 -1.38 21.56
N ARG A 265 -2.68 -0.32 20.96
CA ARG A 265 -2.17 0.85 21.67
C ARG A 265 -3.29 1.74 22.21
N SER A 266 -4.41 1.85 21.50
CA SER A 266 -5.58 2.64 21.92
C SER A 266 -6.42 1.99 23.02
N GLY A 267 -6.07 0.79 23.51
CA GLY A 267 -6.74 0.15 24.66
C GLY A 267 -8.16 -0.34 24.41
N THR A 268 -8.69 -0.19 23.20
CA THR A 268 -10.04 -0.63 22.85
C THR A 268 -10.03 -2.13 22.54
N ILE A 269 -10.15 -2.94 23.59
CA ILE A 269 -10.54 -4.35 23.46
C ILE A 269 -11.97 -4.33 22.90
N SER A 270 -12.13 -4.47 21.59
CA SER A 270 -13.42 -4.84 21.01
C SER A 270 -13.63 -6.33 21.26
N GLY A 271 -14.09 -6.62 22.48
CA GLY A 271 -14.63 -7.90 22.89
C GLY A 271 -15.79 -7.59 23.81
N THR A 272 -17.01 -7.80 23.34
CA THR A 272 -18.19 -7.75 24.19
C THR A 272 -18.05 -8.89 25.21
N PRO A 273 -17.98 -8.63 26.53
CA PRO A 273 -18.22 -9.68 27.51
C PRO A 273 -19.68 -10.14 27.37
N MET A 274 -19.92 -11.43 27.58
CA MET A 274 -21.26 -12.04 27.51
C MET A 274 -22.28 -11.36 28.41
#